data_AF-A0A947CU71-F1
#
_entry.id   AF-A0A947CU71-F1
#
_cell.length_a   1.000
_cell.length_b   1.000
_cell.length_c   1.000
_cell.angle_alpha   90.00
_cell.angle_beta   90.00
_cell.angle_gamma   90.00
#
_symmetry.space_group_name_H-M   'P 1'
#
loop_
_entity.id
_entity.type
_entity.pdbx_description
1 polymer ?
#
loop_
_entity_poly.entity_id
_entity_poly.type
_entity_poly.pdbx_seq_one_letter_code
_entity_poly.pdbx_strand_id
1 'polypeptide(L)'
;MKRSFPSIAVFAFIIAALAACGRPPANQAPAPSGGDNAARGSTAEATNAGNFPTRLSGPVEITFWHAMTGHHEEALRAIADRFMADHPDIRIKLVGQGNYGDLQEKLTAAAKSKTLPVMAQVIETWVTDFKQNGLVTDLTPYIEHPDIGWTKEELDDIVEVFRKANQWDGRYFSLPFSKSTQILFYNTDLFQERGVKVPKTWDELRQAAEKLTF
;
A
#
# COMPACT_ATOMS: atom_id res chain seq x y z
N MET A 1 14.99 -42.43 -33.03
CA MET A 1 16.40 -42.89 -32.96
C MET A 1 17.27 -41.64 -32.90
N LYS A 2 17.64 -41.13 -31.71
CA LYS A 2 18.86 -41.43 -30.94
C LYS A 2 20.16 -41.30 -31.74
N ARG A 3 20.97 -40.30 -31.38
CA ARG A 3 22.45 -40.26 -31.29
C ARG A 3 22.90 -38.79 -31.16
N SER A 4 23.81 -38.35 -30.31
CA SER A 4 24.48 -38.84 -29.09
C SER A 4 25.45 -37.71 -28.68
N PHE A 5 25.49 -37.35 -27.39
CA PHE A 5 26.47 -36.45 -26.77
C PHE A 5 27.86 -37.10 -26.68
N PRO A 6 28.94 -36.30 -26.56
CA PRO A 6 30.05 -36.65 -25.70
C PRO A 6 30.25 -35.63 -24.56
N SER A 7 30.58 -36.20 -23.40
CA SER A 7 30.94 -35.57 -22.13
C SER A 7 32.41 -35.11 -22.07
N ILE A 8 32.79 -34.56 -20.90
CA ILE A 8 34.15 -34.39 -20.30
C ILE A 8 34.60 -32.91 -20.34
N ALA A 9 35.01 -32.22 -19.27
CA ALA A 9 35.52 -32.63 -17.96
C ALA A 9 35.22 -31.61 -16.85
N VAL A 10 35.12 -32.14 -15.63
CA VAL A 10 35.17 -31.47 -14.33
C VAL A 10 36.62 -31.06 -14.02
N PHE A 11 36.82 -29.86 -13.45
CA PHE A 11 38.02 -29.58 -12.65
C PHE A 11 37.64 -28.78 -11.41
N ALA A 12 37.59 -29.49 -10.28
CA ALA A 12 37.64 -28.92 -8.95
C ALA A 12 39.11 -28.69 -8.57
N PHE A 13 39.43 -27.56 -7.95
CA PHE A 13 40.66 -27.41 -7.18
C PHE A 13 40.35 -26.77 -5.83
N ILE A 14 40.84 -27.43 -4.79
CA ILE A 14 40.56 -27.26 -3.37
C ILE A 14 41.91 -27.03 -2.67
N ILE A 15 41.93 -26.06 -1.74
CA ILE A 15 42.78 -25.93 -0.53
C ILE A 15 44.27 -25.56 -0.71
N ALA A 16 44.70 -24.45 -0.07
CA ALA A 16 45.44 -24.50 1.20
C ALA A 16 45.84 -23.12 1.72
N ALA A 17 45.59 -22.89 3.01
CA ALA A 17 46.01 -21.75 3.79
C ALA A 17 47.48 -21.86 4.22
N LEU A 18 48.16 -20.72 4.38
CA LEU A 18 49.33 -20.59 5.25
C LEU A 18 49.19 -19.34 6.12
N ALA A 19 49.34 -19.56 7.43
CA ALA A 19 49.35 -18.58 8.49
C ALA A 19 50.63 -17.73 8.45
N ALA A 20 50.49 -16.44 8.76
CA ALA A 20 51.61 -15.58 9.15
C ALA A 20 51.19 -14.74 10.38
N CYS A 21 51.81 -15.06 11.51
CA CYS A 21 51.78 -14.28 12.74
C CYS A 21 52.64 -13.01 12.58
N GLY A 22 52.18 -11.87 13.09
CA GLY A 22 53.02 -10.68 13.24
C GLY A 22 52.28 -9.52 13.90
N ARG A 23 52.54 -9.28 15.19
CA ARG A 23 51.99 -8.19 16.01
C ARG A 23 53.16 -7.34 16.54
N PRO A 24 53.08 -6.00 16.52
CA PRO A 24 53.79 -5.13 17.46
C PRO A 24 52.81 -4.27 18.31
N PRO A 25 53.28 -3.58 19.37
CA PRO A 25 52.57 -3.51 20.64
C PRO A 25 51.54 -2.39 20.77
N ALA A 26 50.58 -2.65 21.66
CA ALA A 26 49.54 -1.74 22.11
C ALA A 26 50.10 -0.65 23.02
N ASN A 27 49.79 0.61 22.71
CA ASN A 27 49.91 1.74 23.61
C ASN A 27 48.51 2.01 24.20
N GLN A 28 48.39 1.93 25.52
CA GLN A 28 47.14 2.17 26.25
C GLN A 28 46.93 3.66 26.50
N ALA A 29 45.74 4.15 26.17
CA ALA A 29 45.12 5.34 26.75
C ALA A 29 43.59 5.11 26.83
N PRO A 30 42.89 5.71 27.81
CA PRO A 30 41.71 5.10 28.43
C PRO A 30 40.40 5.36 27.68
N ALA A 31 39.44 4.45 27.90
CA ALA A 31 38.10 4.47 27.36
C ALA A 31 37.24 5.65 27.86
N PRO A 32 36.35 6.21 27.02
CA PRO A 32 35.12 6.83 27.47
C PRO A 32 33.96 5.82 27.40
N SER A 33 33.19 5.82 28.48
CA SER A 33 32.02 5.01 28.78
C SER A 33 30.78 5.39 27.96
N GLY A 34 30.19 4.39 27.31
CA GLY A 34 28.76 4.08 27.37
C GLY A 34 27.77 4.94 26.58
N GLY A 35 27.13 4.33 25.58
CA GLY A 35 25.83 4.82 25.09
C GLY A 35 25.37 4.40 23.69
N ASP A 36 25.78 3.25 23.14
CA ASP A 36 25.17 2.73 21.92
C ASP A 36 23.86 2.00 22.24
N ASN A 37 22.73 2.55 21.78
CA ASN A 37 21.50 1.78 21.57
C ASN A 37 20.92 2.15 20.20
N ALA A 38 21.57 1.64 19.16
CA ALA A 38 20.95 1.41 17.87
C ALA A 38 20.43 -0.04 17.81
N ALA A 39 19.29 -0.18 17.13
CA ALA A 39 18.62 -1.42 16.71
C ALA A 39 17.82 -2.19 17.79
N ARG A 40 16.49 -2.14 17.62
CA ARG A 40 15.68 -3.37 17.58
C ARG A 40 14.57 -3.20 16.54
N GLY A 41 14.74 -3.90 15.43
CA GLY A 41 13.67 -4.14 14.48
C GLY A 41 12.50 -4.81 15.22
N SER A 42 11.32 -4.23 15.07
CA SER A 42 10.08 -4.82 15.54
C SER A 42 9.80 -6.05 14.67
N THR A 43 10.03 -7.21 15.27
CA THR A 43 9.44 -8.48 14.86
C THR A 43 7.93 -8.29 14.76
N ALA A 44 7.37 -8.64 13.61
CA ALA A 44 5.94 -8.81 13.43
C ALA A 44 5.46 -9.96 14.32
N GLU A 45 5.15 -9.65 15.58
CA GLU A 45 4.30 -10.47 16.43
C GLU A 45 2.86 -10.30 15.96
N ALA A 46 2.19 -11.42 15.74
CA ALA A 46 0.76 -11.47 15.50
C ALA A 46 0.05 -10.71 16.62
N THR A 47 -0.52 -9.56 16.27
CA THR A 47 -1.23 -8.68 17.19
C THR A 47 -2.37 -9.48 17.82
N ASN A 48 -2.29 -9.72 19.13
CA ASN A 48 -3.44 -10.14 19.92
C ASN A 48 -4.54 -9.09 19.68
N ALA A 49 -5.65 -9.52 19.07
CA ALA A 49 -6.79 -8.67 18.79
C ALA A 49 -7.33 -8.12 20.13
N GLY A 50 -7.08 -6.84 20.40
CA GLY A 50 -7.67 -6.11 21.53
C GLY A 50 -6.72 -5.54 22.58
N ASN A 51 -5.40 -5.67 22.45
CA ASN A 51 -4.45 -5.03 23.38
C ASN A 51 -3.47 -4.09 22.66
N PHE A 52 -4.01 -3.07 21.99
CA PHE A 52 -3.23 -1.96 21.42
C PHE A 52 -3.55 -0.65 22.15
N PRO A 53 -2.63 0.33 22.17
CA PRO A 53 -2.87 1.62 22.81
C PRO A 53 -4.07 2.34 22.18
N THR A 54 -5.03 2.76 23.01
CA THR A 54 -6.21 3.54 22.61
C THR A 54 -6.06 5.04 22.88
N ARG A 55 -4.92 5.44 23.46
CA ARG A 55 -4.60 6.83 23.78
C ARG A 55 -3.20 7.15 23.29
N LEU A 56 -3.02 8.37 22.81
CA LEU A 56 -1.72 8.89 22.43
C LEU A 56 -0.88 9.15 23.69
N SER A 57 0.37 8.70 23.68
CA SER A 57 1.36 9.00 24.72
C SER A 57 2.26 10.20 24.35
N GLY A 58 2.07 10.77 23.16
CA GLY A 58 2.80 11.92 22.63
C GLY A 58 2.49 12.13 21.15
N PRO A 59 3.18 13.09 20.50
CA PRO A 59 2.96 13.38 19.10
C PRO A 59 3.26 12.18 18.18
N VAL A 60 2.41 11.96 17.18
CA VAL A 60 2.53 10.87 16.20
C VAL A 60 2.56 11.45 14.79
N GLU A 61 3.50 10.98 13.96
CA GLU A 61 3.51 11.27 12.51
C GLU A 61 2.96 10.08 11.73
N ILE A 62 1.95 10.33 10.88
CA ILE A 62 1.35 9.37 9.96
C ILE A 62 1.76 9.73 8.55
N THR A 63 2.63 8.93 7.94
CA THR A 63 2.95 9.08 6.51
C THR A 63 1.87 8.41 5.67
N PHE A 64 1.27 9.18 4.76
CA PHE A 64 0.24 8.71 3.83
C PHE A 64 0.69 8.89 2.38
N TRP A 65 0.96 7.79 1.67
CA TRP A 65 1.27 7.80 0.24
C TRP A 65 -0.01 7.77 -0.60
N HIS A 66 -0.14 8.68 -1.57
CA HIS A 66 -1.33 8.79 -2.43
C HIS A 66 -0.99 9.04 -3.90
N ALA A 67 -1.95 8.76 -4.78
CA ALA A 67 -1.87 9.03 -6.22
C ALA A 67 -2.65 10.29 -6.64
N MET A 68 -3.29 10.98 -5.69
CA MET A 68 -4.09 12.18 -5.96
C MET A 68 -3.21 13.32 -6.51
N THR A 69 -3.75 14.03 -7.50
CA THR A 69 -3.17 15.22 -8.14
C THR A 69 -4.25 16.27 -8.38
N GLY A 70 -3.83 17.52 -8.63
CA GLY A 70 -4.74 18.62 -8.96
C GLY A 70 -5.80 18.82 -7.88
N HIS A 71 -7.06 18.99 -8.30
CA HIS A 71 -8.17 19.25 -7.38
C HIS A 71 -8.38 18.16 -6.32
N HIS A 72 -8.04 16.90 -6.65
CA HIS A 72 -8.16 15.82 -5.67
C HIS A 72 -7.07 15.90 -4.58
N GLU A 73 -5.87 16.35 -4.93
CA GLU A 73 -4.80 16.58 -3.96
C GLU A 73 -5.12 17.77 -3.05
N GLU A 74 -5.67 18.85 -3.61
CA GLU A 74 -6.17 19.99 -2.83
C GLU A 74 -7.24 19.57 -1.82
N ALA A 75 -8.20 18.74 -2.25
CA ALA A 75 -9.25 18.22 -1.38
C ALA A 75 -8.68 17.32 -0.27
N LEU A 76 -7.74 16.42 -0.61
CA LEU A 76 -7.09 15.56 0.37
C LEU A 76 -6.30 16.37 1.40
N ARG A 77 -5.58 17.41 0.95
CA ARG A 77 -4.87 18.34 1.85
C ARG A 77 -5.84 19.03 2.81
N ALA A 78 -6.96 19.55 2.31
CA ALA A 78 -7.97 20.21 3.15
C ALA A 78 -8.58 19.25 4.20
N ILE A 79 -8.78 17.97 3.86
CA ILE A 79 -9.22 16.94 4.82
C ILE A 79 -8.15 16.69 5.88
N ALA A 80 -6.89 16.51 5.48
CA ALA A 80 -5.78 16.29 6.40
C ALA A 80 -5.55 17.49 7.33
N ASP A 81 -5.60 18.71 6.80
CA ASP A 81 -5.43 19.94 7.57
C ASP A 81 -6.55 20.11 8.61
N ARG A 82 -7.80 19.84 8.24
CA ARG A 82 -8.92 19.84 9.20
C ARG A 82 -8.72 18.80 10.30
N PHE A 83 -8.35 17.57 9.93
CA PHE A 83 -8.07 16.52 10.91
C PHE A 83 -6.94 16.92 11.86
N MET A 84 -5.83 17.47 11.37
CA MET A 84 -4.71 17.90 12.22
C MET A 84 -5.08 19.11 13.10
N ALA A 85 -6.02 19.95 12.68
CA ALA A 85 -6.53 21.04 13.52
C ALA A 85 -7.35 20.50 14.71
N ASP A 86 -8.15 19.46 14.49
CA ASP A 86 -8.94 18.79 15.53
C ASP A 86 -8.10 17.85 16.41
N HIS A 87 -6.94 17.41 15.91
CA HIS A 87 -6.04 16.47 16.56
C HIS A 87 -4.58 16.98 16.58
N PRO A 88 -4.23 17.92 17.48
CA PRO A 88 -2.93 18.62 17.47
C PRO A 88 -1.72 17.70 17.72
N ASP A 89 -1.94 16.54 18.33
CA ASP A 89 -0.89 15.53 18.57
C ASP A 89 -0.68 14.58 17.36
N ILE A 90 -1.48 14.70 16.29
CA ILE A 90 -1.35 13.87 15.10
C ILE A 90 -0.91 14.72 13.92
N ARG A 91 0.18 14.33 13.27
CA ARG A 91 0.72 14.99 12.09
C ARG A 91 0.60 14.08 10.88
N ILE A 92 -0.22 14.45 9.90
CA ILE A 92 -0.37 13.71 8.65
C ILE A 92 0.62 14.26 7.62
N LYS A 93 1.53 13.40 7.17
CA LYS A 93 2.47 13.70 6.08
C LYS A 93 1.97 13.07 4.78
N LEU A 94 1.28 13.87 3.97
CA LEU A 94 0.87 13.48 2.62
C LEU A 94 2.08 13.43 1.69
N VAL A 95 2.24 12.31 0.99
CA VAL A 95 3.33 12.09 0.02
C VAL A 95 2.71 11.67 -1.31
N GLY A 96 2.59 12.63 -2.23
CA GLY A 96 2.13 12.39 -3.58
C GLY A 96 3.12 11.55 -4.37
N GLN A 97 2.63 10.49 -4.99
CA GLN A 97 3.43 9.60 -5.85
C GLN A 97 3.18 9.82 -7.34
N GLY A 98 2.35 10.81 -7.71
CA GLY A 98 2.10 11.24 -9.08
C GLY A 98 0.90 10.54 -9.73
N ASN A 99 0.93 9.21 -9.82
CA ASN A 99 -0.18 8.43 -10.36
C ASN A 99 -0.25 7.04 -9.69
N TYR A 100 -1.29 6.25 -10.01
CA TYR A 100 -1.48 4.92 -9.42
C TYR A 100 -0.38 3.92 -9.81
N GLY A 101 0.14 3.96 -11.04
CA GLY A 101 1.23 3.09 -11.47
C GLY A 101 2.50 3.35 -10.66
N ASP A 102 2.94 4.60 -10.58
CA ASP A 102 4.11 5.01 -9.80
C ASP A 102 3.95 4.68 -8.30
N LEU A 103 2.74 4.87 -7.75
CA LEU A 103 2.42 4.50 -6.38
C LEU A 103 2.55 2.99 -6.17
N GLN A 104 2.01 2.17 -7.07
CA GLN A 104 2.08 0.71 -7.00
C GLN A 104 3.53 0.22 -7.02
N GLU A 105 4.34 0.73 -7.94
CA GLU A 105 5.75 0.37 -8.06
C GLU A 105 6.52 0.70 -6.78
N LYS A 106 6.30 1.90 -6.23
CA LYS A 106 6.94 2.33 -4.99
C LYS A 106 6.49 1.52 -3.78
N LEU A 107 5.20 1.20 -3.66
CA LEU A 107 4.70 0.32 -2.59
C LEU A 107 5.29 -1.09 -2.71
N THR A 108 5.40 -1.62 -3.92
CA THR A 108 6.01 -2.94 -4.17
C THR A 108 7.49 -2.96 -3.80
N ALA A 109 8.23 -1.90 -4.13
CA ALA A 109 9.63 -1.75 -3.72
C ALA A 109 9.75 -1.61 -2.19
N ALA A 110 8.94 -0.74 -1.58
CA ALA A 110 8.92 -0.49 -0.14
C ALA A 110 8.54 -1.74 0.68
N ALA A 111 7.64 -2.58 0.16
CA ALA A 111 7.31 -3.88 0.74
C ALA A 111 8.54 -4.80 0.82
N LYS A 112 9.35 -4.85 -0.24
CA LYS A 112 10.57 -5.67 -0.28
C LYS A 112 11.66 -5.14 0.66
N SER A 113 11.80 -3.82 0.77
CA SER A 113 12.76 -3.17 1.68
C SER A 113 12.26 -3.02 3.11
N LYS A 114 11.02 -3.41 3.41
CA LYS A 114 10.35 -3.24 4.72
C LYS A 114 10.31 -1.76 5.17
N THR A 115 10.02 -0.86 4.23
CA THR A 115 9.93 0.59 4.44
C THR A 115 8.58 1.14 3.96
N LEU A 116 7.51 0.36 4.11
CA LEU A 116 6.15 0.78 3.76
C LEU A 116 5.73 2.02 4.58
N PRO A 117 4.89 2.91 4.01
CA PRO A 117 4.31 4.01 4.77
C PRO A 117 3.32 3.48 5.82
N VAL A 118 2.96 4.33 6.78
CA VAL A 118 1.91 4.00 7.77
C VAL A 118 0.56 3.78 7.08
N MET A 119 0.27 4.59 6.06
CA MET A 119 -0.94 4.49 5.24
C MET A 119 -0.60 4.64 3.77
N ALA A 120 -1.31 3.94 2.91
CA ALA A 120 -1.20 4.09 1.48
C ALA A 120 -2.56 4.00 0.80
N GLN A 121 -2.71 4.77 -0.27
CA GLN A 121 -3.83 4.63 -1.16
C GLN A 121 -3.60 3.41 -2.05
N VAL A 122 -4.59 2.54 -2.15
CA VAL A 122 -4.47 1.27 -2.87
C VAL A 122 -5.77 0.94 -3.59
N ILE A 123 -5.67 0.20 -4.69
CA ILE A 123 -6.83 -0.49 -5.28
C ILE A 123 -6.97 -1.87 -4.65
N GLU A 124 -8.15 -2.46 -4.76
CA GLU A 124 -8.56 -3.69 -4.06
C GLU A 124 -7.66 -4.88 -4.40
N THR A 125 -7.17 -4.97 -5.63
CA THR A 125 -6.28 -6.05 -6.07
C THR A 125 -4.93 -6.03 -5.34
N TRP A 126 -4.38 -4.85 -5.05
CA TRP A 126 -3.10 -4.73 -4.33
C TRP A 126 -3.23 -5.15 -2.86
N VAL A 127 -4.37 -4.84 -2.23
CA VAL A 127 -4.65 -5.25 -0.84
C VAL A 127 -4.61 -6.78 -0.72
N THR A 128 -5.12 -7.50 -1.71
CA THR A 128 -5.08 -8.96 -1.74
C THR A 128 -3.64 -9.47 -1.69
N ASP A 129 -2.77 -8.92 -2.54
CA ASP A 129 -1.35 -9.31 -2.59
C ASP A 129 -0.62 -8.97 -1.29
N PHE A 130 -0.79 -7.75 -0.77
CA PHE A 130 -0.15 -7.34 0.48
C PHE A 130 -0.66 -8.14 1.70
N LYS A 131 -1.97 -8.47 1.76
CA LYS A 131 -2.54 -9.32 2.81
C LYS A 131 -1.92 -10.71 2.79
N GLN A 132 -1.82 -11.35 1.62
CA GLN A 132 -1.23 -12.68 1.48
C GLN A 132 0.24 -12.72 1.94
N ASN A 133 0.94 -11.60 1.86
CA ASN A 133 2.32 -11.45 2.33
C ASN A 133 2.43 -10.93 3.78
N GLY A 134 1.31 -10.76 4.51
CA GLY A 134 1.31 -10.28 5.89
C GLY A 134 1.75 -8.81 6.05
N LEU A 135 1.58 -8.00 5.01
CA LEU A 135 2.04 -6.61 4.95
C LEU A 135 0.94 -5.58 5.21
N VAL A 136 -0.30 -6.03 5.45
CA VAL A 136 -1.46 -5.17 5.74
C VAL A 136 -1.96 -5.45 7.14
N THR A 137 -2.15 -4.38 7.90
CA THR A 137 -2.77 -4.47 9.23
C THR A 137 -4.24 -4.82 9.09
N ASP A 138 -4.67 -5.77 9.90
CA ASP A 138 -6.09 -6.03 10.09
C ASP A 138 -6.73 -4.92 10.91
N LEU A 139 -7.66 -4.20 10.29
CA LEU A 139 -8.34 -3.05 10.87
C LEU A 139 -9.55 -3.44 11.71
N THR A 140 -10.03 -4.68 11.62
CA THR A 140 -11.24 -5.15 12.31
C THR A 140 -11.20 -4.89 13.81
N PRO A 141 -10.10 -5.20 14.55
CA PRO A 141 -10.04 -4.94 15.98
C PRO A 141 -10.15 -3.45 16.33
N TYR A 142 -9.70 -2.55 15.45
CA TYR A 142 -9.77 -1.11 15.65
C TYR A 142 -11.17 -0.58 15.33
N ILE A 143 -11.75 -1.02 14.22
CA ILE A 143 -13.10 -0.63 13.79
C ILE A 143 -14.16 -1.08 14.80
N GLU A 144 -14.02 -2.27 15.37
CA GLU A 144 -14.97 -2.85 16.33
C GLU A 144 -14.63 -2.50 17.80
N HIS A 145 -13.60 -1.68 18.05
CA HIS A 145 -13.20 -1.37 19.41
C HIS A 145 -14.28 -0.54 20.13
N PRO A 146 -14.69 -0.90 21.36
CA PRO A 146 -15.79 -0.21 22.06
C PRO A 146 -15.52 1.28 22.33
N ASP A 147 -14.26 1.65 22.58
CA ASP A 147 -13.90 3.04 22.95
C ASP A 147 -13.43 3.93 21.78
N ILE A 148 -12.91 3.35 20.70
CA ILE A 148 -12.27 4.10 19.60
C ILE A 148 -12.75 3.68 18.21
N GLY A 149 -13.54 2.61 18.15
CA GLY A 149 -14.07 2.07 16.92
C GLY A 149 -15.24 2.88 16.41
N TRP A 150 -15.77 2.45 15.28
CA TRP A 150 -16.91 3.08 14.65
C TRP A 150 -18.20 2.52 15.22
N THR A 151 -19.16 3.40 15.42
CA THR A 151 -20.54 3.02 15.69
C THR A 151 -21.12 2.24 14.51
N LYS A 152 -22.20 1.51 14.78
CA LYS A 152 -22.93 0.81 13.72
C LYS A 152 -23.46 1.81 12.69
N GLU A 153 -23.93 2.95 13.16
CA GLU A 153 -24.48 4.03 12.35
C GLU A 153 -23.42 4.62 11.41
N GLU A 154 -22.20 4.88 11.89
CA GLU A 154 -21.09 5.35 11.04
C GLU A 154 -20.66 4.32 10.00
N LEU A 155 -20.65 3.03 10.35
CA LEU A 155 -20.37 1.97 9.40
C LEU A 155 -21.48 1.82 8.34
N ASP A 156 -22.74 1.95 8.75
CA ASP A 156 -23.90 1.82 7.86
C ASP A 156 -24.10 3.06 6.97
N ASP A 157 -23.52 4.22 7.32
CA ASP A 157 -23.46 5.42 6.47
C ASP A 157 -22.59 5.22 5.21
N ILE A 158 -21.69 4.23 5.24
CA ILE A 158 -20.93 3.83 4.06
C ILE A 158 -21.77 2.89 3.20
N VAL A 159 -21.96 3.28 1.93
CA VAL A 159 -22.65 2.45 0.92
C VAL A 159 -22.15 1.01 0.97
N GLU A 160 -23.09 0.08 1.19
CA GLU A 160 -22.81 -1.31 1.55
C GLU A 160 -21.83 -2.00 0.61
N VAL A 161 -21.97 -1.80 -0.71
CA VAL A 161 -21.08 -2.41 -1.71
C VAL A 161 -19.63 -1.95 -1.55
N PHE A 162 -19.42 -0.67 -1.23
CA PHE A 162 -18.08 -0.14 -1.00
C PHE A 162 -17.53 -0.56 0.34
N ARG A 163 -18.36 -0.67 1.38
CA ARG A 163 -17.92 -1.22 2.68
C ARG A 163 -17.48 -2.68 2.55
N LYS A 164 -18.30 -3.54 1.94
CA LYS A 164 -18.01 -4.98 1.75
C LYS A 164 -16.79 -5.22 0.86
N ALA A 165 -16.53 -4.36 -0.13
CA ALA A 165 -15.35 -4.46 -1.00
C ALA A 165 -14.00 -4.29 -0.28
N ASN A 166 -14.00 -3.91 1.01
CA ASN A 166 -12.79 -3.79 1.82
C ASN A 166 -12.60 -4.96 2.81
N GLN A 167 -13.40 -6.02 2.68
CA GLN A 167 -13.33 -7.19 3.55
C GLN A 167 -12.72 -8.41 2.85
N TRP A 168 -11.89 -9.15 3.60
CA TRP A 168 -11.43 -10.49 3.26
C TRP A 168 -11.73 -11.41 4.45
N ASP A 169 -12.42 -12.52 4.19
CA ASP A 169 -12.78 -13.48 5.24
C ASP A 169 -13.59 -12.84 6.39
N GLY A 170 -14.43 -11.84 6.06
CA GLY A 170 -15.25 -11.08 7.02
C GLY A 170 -14.50 -10.02 7.82
N ARG A 171 -13.20 -9.80 7.55
CA ARG A 171 -12.32 -8.88 8.28
C ARG A 171 -11.89 -7.72 7.38
N TYR A 172 -11.74 -6.52 7.95
CA TYR A 172 -11.35 -5.32 7.22
C TYR A 172 -9.83 -5.21 7.08
N PHE A 173 -9.36 -5.06 5.84
CA PHE A 173 -7.93 -4.81 5.53
C PHE A 173 -7.71 -3.47 4.83
N SER A 174 -8.78 -2.74 4.54
CA SER A 174 -8.73 -1.39 4.00
C SER A 174 -10.01 -0.65 4.39
N LEU A 175 -10.06 0.65 4.08
CA LEU A 175 -11.27 1.46 4.19
C LEU A 175 -11.57 2.12 2.83
N PRO A 176 -12.85 2.33 2.48
CA PRO A 176 -13.19 3.04 1.26
C PRO A 176 -12.75 4.50 1.38
N PHE A 177 -12.06 5.00 0.35
CA PHE A 177 -11.57 6.38 0.28
C PHE A 177 -12.11 7.09 -0.97
N SER A 178 -11.56 6.76 -2.14
CA SER A 178 -11.98 7.31 -3.43
C SER A 178 -12.49 6.19 -4.33
N LYS A 179 -13.82 6.10 -4.52
CA LYS A 179 -14.45 5.08 -5.38
C LYS A 179 -15.01 5.71 -6.65
N SER A 180 -14.91 4.98 -7.75
CA SER A 180 -15.42 5.38 -9.07
C SER A 180 -16.20 4.25 -9.72
N THR A 181 -17.16 4.59 -10.56
CA THR A 181 -17.85 3.65 -11.45
C THR A 181 -17.58 4.03 -12.89
N GLN A 182 -17.66 3.06 -13.79
CA GLN A 182 -17.56 3.33 -15.22
C GLN A 182 -18.83 4.03 -15.69
N ILE A 183 -18.67 5.10 -16.46
CA ILE A 183 -19.75 5.84 -17.08
C ILE A 183 -19.44 6.06 -18.56
N LEU A 184 -20.47 5.96 -19.40
CA LEU A 184 -20.34 6.21 -20.83
C LEU A 184 -20.54 7.71 -21.09
N PHE A 185 -19.45 8.41 -21.39
CA PHE A 185 -19.52 9.73 -22.01
C PHE A 185 -19.63 9.57 -23.53
N TYR A 186 -20.50 10.35 -24.16
CA TYR A 186 -20.66 10.36 -25.61
C TYR A 186 -20.95 11.77 -26.12
N ASN A 187 -20.60 12.05 -27.38
CA ASN A 187 -20.93 13.30 -28.04
C ASN A 187 -22.37 13.22 -28.58
N THR A 188 -23.26 14.05 -28.03
CA THR A 188 -24.68 14.07 -28.40
C THR A 188 -24.93 14.48 -29.83
N ASP A 189 -24.17 15.46 -30.34
CA ASP A 189 -24.34 16.00 -31.69
C ASP A 189 -23.93 14.97 -32.73
N LEU A 190 -22.82 14.27 -32.49
CA LEU A 190 -22.34 13.20 -33.36
C LEU A 190 -23.32 12.02 -33.39
N PHE A 191 -23.90 11.66 -32.24
CA PHE A 191 -24.94 10.62 -32.18
C PHE A 191 -26.18 11.03 -32.98
N GLN A 192 -26.61 12.29 -32.88
CA GLN A 192 -27.75 12.82 -33.62
C GLN A 192 -27.47 12.86 -35.12
N GLU A 193 -26.32 13.37 -35.55
CA GLU A 193 -25.90 13.44 -36.95
C GLU A 193 -25.91 12.06 -37.62
N ARG A 194 -25.45 11.03 -36.90
CA ARG A 194 -25.35 9.65 -37.40
C ARG A 194 -26.57 8.78 -37.11
N GLY A 195 -27.62 9.33 -36.51
CA GLY A 195 -28.83 8.58 -36.15
C GLY A 195 -28.57 7.41 -35.19
N VAL A 196 -27.58 7.57 -34.29
CA VAL A 196 -27.18 6.57 -33.30
C VAL A 196 -27.95 6.81 -31.99
N LYS A 197 -28.55 5.76 -31.43
CA LYS A 197 -29.19 5.80 -30.11
C LYS A 197 -28.18 5.48 -29.02
N VAL A 198 -28.39 6.00 -27.81
CA VAL A 198 -27.58 5.65 -26.64
C VAL A 198 -27.68 4.14 -26.39
N PRO A 199 -26.56 3.39 -26.41
CA PRO A 199 -26.58 1.95 -26.30
C PRO A 199 -26.93 1.53 -24.87
N LYS A 200 -27.76 0.49 -24.76
CA LYS A 200 -28.16 -0.17 -23.50
C LYS A 200 -27.59 -1.57 -23.38
N THR A 201 -26.97 -2.10 -24.44
CA THR A 201 -26.32 -3.40 -24.47
C THR A 201 -24.95 -3.32 -25.14
N TRP A 202 -24.10 -4.33 -24.91
CA TRP A 202 -22.78 -4.39 -25.53
C TRP A 202 -22.84 -4.52 -27.06
N ASP A 203 -23.84 -5.23 -27.59
CA ASP A 203 -24.06 -5.31 -29.04
C ASP A 203 -24.51 -3.96 -29.62
N GLU A 204 -25.36 -3.23 -28.92
CA GLU A 204 -25.73 -1.87 -29.32
C GLU A 204 -24.54 -0.92 -29.25
N LEU A 205 -23.67 -1.05 -28.25
CA LEU A 205 -22.45 -0.24 -28.13
C LEU A 205 -21.49 -0.53 -29.30
N ARG A 206 -21.33 -1.79 -29.69
CA ARG A 206 -20.54 -2.19 -30.86
C ARG A 206 -21.11 -1.60 -32.15
N GLN A 207 -22.43 -1.71 -32.36
CA GLN A 207 -23.08 -1.13 -33.53
C GLN A 207 -22.98 0.40 -33.57
N ALA A 208 -23.08 1.06 -32.40
CA ALA A 208 -22.83 2.49 -32.28
C ALA A 208 -21.40 2.84 -32.68
N ALA A 209 -20.39 2.10 -32.18
CA ALA A 209 -19.00 2.30 -32.53
C ALA A 209 -18.74 2.11 -34.04
N GLU A 210 -19.31 1.08 -34.67
CA GLU A 210 -19.21 0.83 -36.11
C GLU A 210 -19.76 2.01 -36.93
N LYS A 211 -20.89 2.62 -36.53
CA LYS A 211 -21.49 3.78 -37.22
C LYS A 211 -20.72 5.09 -37.03
N LEU A 212 -19.96 5.20 -35.95
CA LEU A 212 -19.21 6.38 -35.57
C LEU A 212 -17.76 6.36 -36.08
N THR A 213 -17.29 5.20 -36.53
CA THR A 213 -15.95 5.02 -37.12
C THR A 213 -16.01 5.32 -38.62
N PHE A 214 -14.98 5.98 -39.13
CA PHE A 214 -14.82 6.41 -40.52
C PHE A 214 -13.75 5.59 -41.23
#